data_AF-X1PUJ3-F1
#
_entry.id   AF-X1PUJ3-F1
#
_cell.length_a   1.000
_cell.length_b   1.000
_cell.length_c   1.000
_cell.angle_alpha   90.00
_cell.angle_beta   90.00
_cell.angle_gamma   90.00
#
_symmetry.space_group_name_H-M   'P 1'
#
loop_
_entity.id
_entity.type
_entity.pdbx_description
1 polymer ?
#
loop_
_entity_poly.entity_id
_entity_poly.type
_entity_poly.pdbx_seq_one_letter_code
_entity_poly.pdbx_strand_id
1 'polypeptide(L)' 'LALDAGLKPIPAMRFKIFEQKSYRDKGSPKPNVEPRELKVADVTNDGKDDLVTVIHDRIIIYPQD' A
#
# COMPACT_ATOMS: atom_id res chain seq x y z
N LEU A 1 12.49 7.02 -3.67
CA LEU A 1 13.01 5.65 -3.57
C LEU A 1 14.34 5.71 -2.83
N ALA A 2 14.44 5.11 -1.65
CA ALA A 2 15.71 5.03 -0.91
C ALA A 2 16.30 3.64 -1.12
N LEU A 3 17.54 3.56 -1.59
CA LEU A 3 18.24 2.31 -1.93
C LEU A 3 19.47 2.16 -1.04
N ASP A 4 19.78 0.93 -0.61
CA ASP A 4 21.00 0.62 0.12
C ASP A 4 22.22 0.55 -0.80
N ALA A 5 23.40 0.32 -0.24
CA ALA A 5 24.64 0.23 -1.00
C ALA A 5 24.66 -0.93 -2.03
N GLY A 6 23.74 -1.89 -1.91
CA GLY A 6 23.54 -2.99 -2.85
C GLY A 6 22.37 -2.79 -3.80
N LEU A 7 21.85 -1.55 -3.95
CA LEU A 7 20.67 -1.21 -4.75
C LEU A 7 19.37 -1.91 -4.29
N LYS A 8 19.33 -2.42 -3.06
CA LYS A 8 18.11 -3.00 -2.49
C LYS A 8 17.26 -1.89 -1.90
N PRO A 9 15.93 -1.93 -2.05
CA PRO A 9 15.03 -0.99 -1.39
C PRO A 9 15.28 -0.99 0.12
N ILE A 10 15.59 0.18 0.68
CA ILE A 10 15.67 0.32 2.13
C ILE A 10 14.24 0.30 2.67
N PRO A 11 13.92 -0.49 3.72
CA PRO A 11 12.62 -0.44 4.40
C PRO A 11 12.42 0.90 5.11
N ALA A 12 12.17 1.97 4.35
CA ALA A 12 12.28 3.34 4.83
C ALA A 12 10.98 3.92 5.41
N MET A 13 9.86 3.18 5.41
CA MET A 13 8.56 3.77 5.77
C MET A 13 7.66 2.77 6.51
N ARG A 14 7.95 2.53 7.79
CA ARG A 14 6.93 1.98 8.70
C ARG A 14 5.97 3.10 9.07
N PHE A 15 4.83 3.18 8.39
CA PHE A 15 3.72 4.03 8.81
C PHE A 15 2.48 3.17 9.05
N LYS A 16 1.64 3.61 9.97
CA LYS A 16 0.40 2.91 10.34
C LYS A 16 -0.62 3.10 9.22
N ILE A 17 -0.99 2.00 8.54
CA ILE A 17 -1.91 2.03 7.38
C ILE A 17 -3.37 2.14 7.83
N PHE A 18 -3.68 1.80 9.08
CA PHE A 18 -5.02 1.84 9.62
C PHE A 18 -5.09 2.63 10.93
N GLU A 19 -5.63 3.82 10.88
CA GLU A 19 -6.25 4.45 12.06
C GLU A 19 -7.72 4.04 12.06
N GLN A 20 -8.03 2.98 12.82
CA GLN A 20 -9.38 2.56 13.22
C GLN A 20 -10.29 2.00 12.10
N LYS A 21 -10.74 0.73 12.27
CA LYS A 21 -11.84 0.14 11.50
C LYS A 21 -13.15 0.87 11.85
N SER A 22 -13.48 1.91 11.10
CA SER A 22 -14.83 2.48 11.10
C SER A 22 -15.69 1.83 10.02
N TYR A 23 -15.75 0.49 10.00
CA TYR A 23 -16.80 -0.23 9.27
C TYR A 23 -18.06 -0.23 10.15
N ARG A 24 -18.67 0.95 10.32
CA ARG A 24 -20.04 1.18 10.83
C ARG A 24 -20.21 2.67 11.11
N ASP A 25 -20.49 3.43 10.06
CA ASP A 25 -21.27 4.65 10.25
C ASP A 25 -22.26 4.80 9.10
N LYS A 26 -23.49 4.34 9.35
CA LYS A 26 -24.65 4.62 8.51
C LYS A 26 -25.07 6.06 8.80
N GLY A 27 -24.43 7.05 8.20
CA GLY A 27 -24.93 8.44 8.31
C GLY A 27 -23.97 9.58 7.96
N SER A 28 -22.67 9.34 7.84
CA SER A 28 -21.69 10.42 7.65
C SER A 28 -21.36 10.62 6.17
N PRO A 29 -21.18 11.86 5.65
CA PRO A 29 -20.80 12.09 4.27
C PRO A 29 -19.49 11.35 4.01
N LYS A 30 -19.48 10.45 3.03
CA LYS A 30 -18.39 9.48 2.78
C LYS A 30 -17.03 10.16 2.92
N PRO A 31 -16.23 9.90 3.98
CA PRO A 31 -14.84 10.29 3.96
C PRO A 31 -14.23 9.60 2.74
N ASN A 32 -13.49 10.36 1.92
CA ASN A 32 -12.88 9.92 0.66
C ASN A 32 -12.48 8.45 0.73
N VAL A 33 -13.22 7.59 0.01
CA VAL A 33 -13.05 6.14 0.08
C VAL A 33 -11.67 5.81 -0.45
N GLU A 34 -10.79 5.37 0.44
CA GLU A 34 -9.51 4.78 0.10
C GLU A 34 -9.60 3.26 0.23
N PRO A 35 -8.89 2.50 -0.60
CA PRO A 35 -7.86 2.92 -1.57
C PRO A 35 -8.42 3.54 -2.86
N ARG A 36 -7.63 4.42 -3.51
CA ARG A 36 -8.00 5.05 -4.79
C ARG A 36 -7.91 4.07 -5.97
N GLU A 37 -6.94 3.17 -5.91
CA GLU A 37 -6.67 2.17 -6.94
C GLU A 37 -6.02 0.94 -6.30
N LEU A 38 -6.36 -0.25 -6.81
CA LEU A 38 -5.81 -1.53 -6.40
C LEU A 38 -5.43 -2.33 -7.64
N LYS A 39 -4.21 -2.87 -7.67
CA LYS A 39 -3.71 -3.72 -8.76
C LYS A 39 -2.97 -4.91 -8.19
N VAL A 40 -3.07 -6.03 -8.90
CA VAL A 40 -2.32 -7.25 -8.62
C VAL A 40 -1.39 -7.48 -9.80
N ALA A 41 -0.08 -7.53 -9.55
CA ALA A 41 0.94 -7.79 -10.55
C ALA A 41 2.27 -8.11 -9.87
N ASP A 42 3.06 -9.00 -10.45
CA ASP A 42 4.47 -9.19 -10.11
C ASP A 42 5.28 -7.92 -10.41
N VAL A 43 5.66 -7.18 -9.36
CA VAL A 43 6.50 -5.98 -9.45
C VAL A 43 7.88 -6.18 -8.80
N THR A 44 8.06 -7.27 -8.05
CA THR A 44 9.34 -7.69 -7.46
C THR A 44 10.15 -8.60 -8.38
N ASN A 45 9.54 -9.10 -9.45
CA ASN A 45 10.09 -10.05 -10.42
C ASN A 45 10.49 -11.39 -9.77
N ASP A 46 9.69 -11.85 -8.81
CA ASP A 46 9.87 -13.14 -8.11
C ASP A 46 8.90 -14.24 -8.60
N GLY A 47 8.06 -13.93 -9.58
CA GLY A 47 7.06 -14.83 -10.14
C GLY A 47 5.80 -14.95 -9.29
N LYS A 48 5.64 -14.14 -8.25
CA LYS A 48 4.44 -14.05 -7.42
C LYS A 48 3.74 -12.72 -7.66
N ASP A 49 2.42 -12.75 -7.53
CA ASP A 49 1.59 -11.58 -7.75
C ASP A 49 1.55 -10.71 -6.48
N ASP A 50 2.12 -9.50 -6.58
CA ASP A 50 2.12 -8.54 -5.49
C ASP A 50 0.83 -7.70 -5.45
N LEU A 51 0.44 -7.26 -4.26
CA LEU A 51 -0.66 -6.30 -4.11
C LEU A 51 -0.11 -4.87 -4.13
N VAL A 52 -0.54 -4.08 -5.10
CA VAL A 52 -0.17 -2.67 -5.29
C VAL A 52 -1.40 -1.78 -5.05
N THR A 53 -1.27 -0.77 -4.18
CA THR A 53 -2.38 0.13 -3.86
C THR A 53 -1.94 1.59 -3.77
N VAL A 54 -2.84 2.51 -4.15
CA VAL A 54 -2.62 3.96 -4.06
C VAL A 54 -3.47 4.55 -2.94
N ILE A 55 -2.80 5.08 -1.91
CA ILE A 55 -3.40 5.63 -0.69
C ILE A 55 -2.68 6.93 -0.34
N HIS A 56 -3.40 8.02 -0.07
CA HIS A 56 -2.80 9.31 0.35
C HIS A 56 -1.60 9.76 -0.52
N ASP A 57 -1.72 9.67 -1.85
CA ASP A 57 -0.66 9.98 -2.83
C ASP A 57 0.64 9.15 -2.65
N ARG A 58 0.53 7.99 -1.98
CA ARG A 58 1.59 6.98 -1.84
C ARG A 58 1.21 5.71 -2.58
N ILE A 59 2.21 5.09 -3.18
CA ILE A 59 2.12 3.73 -3.71
C ILE A 59 2.62 2.79 -2.60
N ILE A 60 1.78 1.83 -2.21
CA ILE A 60 2.11 0.78 -1.24
C ILE A 60 2.14 -0.54 -2.01
N ILE A 61 3.21 -1.31 -1.81
CA ILE A 61 3.41 -2.63 -2.41
C ILE A 61 3.48 -3.63 -1.25
N TYR A 62 2.70 -4.70 -1.32
CA TYR A 62 2.81 -5.86 -0.44
C TYR A 62 3.39 -7.04 -1.23
N PRO A 63 4.71 -7.26 -1.13
CA PRO A 63 5.34 -8.43 -1.72
C PRO A 63 4.71 -9.71 -1.21
N GLN A 64 4.51 -10.70 -2.09
CA GLN A 64 4.16 -12.05 -1.65
C GLN A 64 5.42 -12.92 -1.66
N ASP A 65 5.88 -13.35 -0.49
CA ASP A 65 7.06 -14.19 -0.30
C ASP A 65 6.77 -15.69 -0.28
#